data_AF-A0A3P9K7H4-F1
#
_entry.id   AF-A0A3P9K7H4-F1
#
_cell.length_a   1.000
_cell.length_b   1.000
_cell.length_c   1.000
_cell.angle_alpha   90.00
_cell.angle_beta   90.00
_cell.angle_gamma   90.00
#
_symmetry.space_group_name_H-M   'P 1'
#
loop_
_entity.id
_entity.type
_entity.pdbx_description
1 polymer ?
#
loop_
_entity_poly.entity_id
_entity_poly.type
_entity_poly.pdbx_seq_one_letter_code
_entity_poly.pdbx_strand_id
1 'polypeptide(L)'
;MSSFPQCNGITGKLHAKINFTISASECLNFMVFCFCVEGPKYRDWVSNTICNKRNKTFQLNSPDGATLTVGLLDDTKCNAADLNAWGKFFLPTTVQMQVVGYVEGSPYPCDQLVLMTCEDKKFYGYDGDELHLVAPSLEHLCRVGVDYPTSEEWDELRKGPVGQRLDKEHQQLVSKHKDSFLKNLRLGAEKRRWVFYPTIVCSSTQQTWIVKFL
;
A
#
# COMPACT_ATOMS: atom_id res chain seq x y z
N MET A 1 -32.35 -14.57 17.22
CA MET A 1 -32.23 -15.62 16.18
C MET A 1 -31.41 -15.03 15.04
N SER A 2 -30.09 -15.20 15.08
CA SER A 2 -29.17 -14.81 14.02
C SER A 2 -28.61 -16.09 13.41
N SER A 3 -28.96 -16.31 12.14
CA SER A 3 -28.64 -17.53 11.39
C SER A 3 -27.17 -17.52 11.00
N PHE A 4 -26.36 -18.39 11.59
CA PHE A 4 -25.03 -18.71 11.09
C PHE A 4 -25.16 -19.47 9.76
N PRO A 5 -24.40 -19.15 8.71
CA PRO A 5 -24.32 -20.00 7.53
C PRO A 5 -23.55 -21.27 7.90
N GLN A 6 -24.22 -22.42 7.86
CA GLN A 6 -23.58 -23.72 7.97
C GLN A 6 -22.73 -23.97 6.71
N CYS A 7 -21.41 -23.90 6.85
CA CYS A 7 -20.48 -24.43 5.85
C CYS A 7 -20.28 -25.92 6.13
N ASN A 8 -20.95 -26.77 5.35
CA ASN A 8 -20.78 -28.21 5.40
C ASN A 8 -19.52 -28.62 4.63
N GLY A 9 -18.64 -29.38 5.30
CA GLY A 9 -17.68 -30.28 4.68
C GLY A 9 -16.33 -29.66 4.32
N ILE A 10 -15.31 -29.96 5.12
CA ILE A 10 -14.03 -30.61 4.76
C ILE A 10 -13.33 -30.91 6.09
N THR A 11 -13.51 -32.11 6.63
CA THR A 11 -12.72 -32.65 7.75
C THR A 11 -11.60 -33.52 7.18
N GLY A 12 -10.60 -32.88 6.58
CA GLY A 12 -9.34 -33.52 6.23
C GLY A 12 -8.33 -33.33 7.36
N LYS A 13 -7.92 -34.42 8.02
CA LYS A 13 -6.84 -34.44 9.02
C LYS A 13 -5.54 -33.87 8.41
N LEU A 14 -5.11 -32.69 8.87
CA LEU A 14 -3.73 -32.22 8.73
C LEU A 14 -3.05 -32.27 10.11
N HIS A 15 -2.50 -33.44 10.43
CA HIS A 15 -1.50 -33.55 11.49
C HIS A 15 -0.13 -33.24 10.87
N ALA A 16 0.24 -31.96 10.89
CA ALA A 16 1.64 -31.55 10.89
C ALA A 16 1.90 -30.89 12.24
N LYS A 17 3.03 -31.19 12.88
CA LYS A 17 3.48 -30.48 14.08
C LYS A 17 3.72 -29.02 13.68
N ILE A 18 2.81 -28.12 14.05
CA ILE A 18 2.96 -26.70 13.80
C ILE A 18 3.12 -26.02 15.16
N ASN A 19 4.30 -25.49 15.42
CA ASN A 19 4.50 -24.51 16.48
C ASN A 19 3.89 -23.20 15.96
N PHE A 20 2.62 -22.96 16.26
CA PHE A 20 1.87 -21.78 15.85
C PHE A 20 1.93 -20.74 16.97
N THR A 21 2.56 -19.59 16.71
CA THR A 21 2.71 -18.47 17.68
C THR A 21 1.54 -17.45 17.63
N ILE A 22 0.65 -17.60 16.65
CA ILE A 22 -0.76 -17.21 16.76
C ILE A 22 -1.51 -18.46 17.21
N SER A 23 -2.41 -18.41 18.20
CA SER A 23 -3.18 -19.59 18.58
C SER A 23 -3.76 -20.27 17.33
N ALA A 24 -3.43 -21.55 17.09
CA ALA A 24 -3.83 -22.24 15.86
C ALA A 24 -5.35 -22.13 15.61
N SER A 25 -6.16 -22.04 16.67
CA SER A 25 -7.61 -21.81 16.59
C SER A 25 -8.00 -20.42 16.08
N GLU A 26 -7.22 -19.38 16.38
CA GLU A 26 -7.45 -18.02 15.88
C GLU A 26 -7.02 -17.89 14.42
N CYS A 27 -5.89 -18.51 14.03
CA CYS A 27 -5.50 -18.67 12.63
C CYS A 27 -6.55 -19.44 11.83
N LEU A 28 -7.02 -20.57 12.35
CA LEU A 28 -8.04 -21.41 11.71
C LEU A 28 -9.35 -20.64 11.52
N ASN A 29 -9.82 -19.92 12.54
CA ASN A 29 -11.01 -19.07 12.41
C ASN A 29 -10.81 -17.97 11.37
N PHE A 30 -9.64 -17.33 11.34
CA PHE A 30 -9.34 -16.28 10.37
C PHE A 30 -9.25 -16.86 8.94
N MET A 31 -8.60 -18.02 8.76
CA MET A 31 -8.46 -18.73 7.48
C MET A 31 -9.78 -19.20 6.89
N VAL A 32 -10.65 -19.80 7.70
CA VAL A 32 -11.94 -20.33 7.22
C VAL A 32 -12.79 -19.21 6.64
N PHE A 33 -12.87 -18.06 7.30
CA PHE A 33 -13.67 -16.94 6.79
C PHE A 33 -12.98 -16.18 5.65
N CYS A 34 -11.65 -16.04 5.66
CA CYS A 34 -10.90 -15.42 4.57
C CYS A 34 -11.10 -16.16 3.23
N PHE A 35 -11.14 -17.49 3.27
CA PHE A 35 -11.30 -18.31 2.06
C PHE A 35 -12.71 -18.18 1.47
N CYS A 36 -13.76 -18.20 2.31
CA CYS A 36 -15.15 -18.28 1.87
C CYS A 36 -15.79 -16.96 1.42
N VAL A 37 -15.11 -15.82 1.58
CA VAL A 37 -15.69 -14.50 1.28
C VAL A 37 -14.94 -13.83 0.13
N GLU A 38 -15.64 -13.42 -0.92
CA GLU A 38 -15.08 -12.77 -2.10
C GLU A 38 -15.66 -11.38 -2.35
N GLY A 39 -14.91 -10.54 -3.07
CA GLY A 39 -15.33 -9.22 -3.51
C GLY A 39 -15.63 -8.25 -2.36
N PRO A 40 -16.61 -7.35 -2.47
CA PRO A 40 -16.85 -6.29 -1.47
C PRO A 40 -17.20 -6.83 -0.08
N LYS A 41 -17.73 -8.05 0.01
CA LYS A 41 -18.01 -8.72 1.29
C LYS A 41 -16.72 -9.04 2.07
N TYR A 42 -15.61 -9.28 1.36
CA TYR A 42 -14.32 -9.54 1.99
C TYR A 42 -13.87 -8.31 2.78
N ARG A 43 -13.98 -7.13 2.17
CA ARG A 43 -13.63 -5.86 2.80
C ARG A 43 -14.43 -5.60 4.08
N ASP A 44 -15.74 -5.82 4.05
CA ASP A 44 -16.58 -5.65 5.24
C ASP A 44 -16.18 -6.66 6.34
N TRP A 45 -15.85 -7.89 5.96
CA TRP A 45 -15.36 -8.89 6.89
C TRP A 45 -14.00 -8.53 7.49
N VAL A 46 -13.04 -8.05 6.68
CA VAL A 46 -11.74 -7.56 7.14
C VAL A 46 -11.95 -6.42 8.13
N SER A 47 -12.75 -5.42 7.76
CA SER A 47 -13.09 -4.27 8.61
C SER A 47 -13.63 -4.70 9.97
N ASN A 48 -14.66 -5.57 9.97
CA ASN A 48 -15.26 -6.06 11.20
C ASN A 48 -14.25 -6.86 12.03
N THR A 49 -13.41 -7.66 11.39
CA THR A 49 -12.41 -8.48 12.07
C THR A 49 -11.35 -7.61 12.75
N ILE A 50 -10.86 -6.57 12.07
CA ILE A 50 -9.90 -5.61 12.64
C ILE A 50 -10.53 -4.87 13.81
N CYS A 51 -11.74 -4.32 13.66
CA CYS A 51 -12.44 -3.63 14.74
C CYS A 51 -12.61 -4.52 15.98
N ASN A 52 -12.99 -5.79 15.80
CA ASN A 52 -13.21 -6.74 16.89
C ASN A 52 -11.91 -7.23 17.56
N LYS A 53 -10.78 -7.12 16.86
CA LYS A 53 -9.48 -7.59 17.33
C LYS A 53 -8.46 -6.46 17.52
N ARG A 54 -8.90 -5.21 17.49
CA ARG A 54 -8.04 -4.03 17.67
C ARG A 54 -7.24 -4.16 18.96
N ASN A 55 -5.95 -3.81 18.89
CA ASN A 55 -4.96 -3.93 19.96
C ASN A 55 -4.61 -5.37 20.37
N LYS A 56 -5.15 -6.40 19.71
CA LYS A 56 -4.65 -7.76 19.88
C LYS A 56 -3.31 -7.91 19.19
N THR A 57 -2.42 -8.60 19.87
CA THR A 57 -1.03 -8.76 19.49
C THR A 57 -0.75 -10.24 19.26
N PHE A 58 -0.01 -10.55 18.19
CA PHE A 58 0.26 -11.90 17.72
C PHE A 58 1.74 -12.07 17.41
N GLN A 59 2.36 -13.12 17.94
CA GLN A 59 3.73 -13.46 17.57
C GLN A 59 3.73 -14.11 16.18
N LEU A 60 4.59 -13.63 15.29
CA LEU A 60 4.78 -14.20 13.97
C LEU A 60 5.82 -15.33 14.03
N ASN A 61 5.72 -16.27 13.10
CA ASN A 61 6.68 -17.37 13.01
C ASN A 61 7.99 -16.93 12.33
N SER A 62 7.96 -15.84 11.57
CA SER A 62 9.12 -15.21 10.95
C SER A 62 8.83 -13.74 10.67
N PRO A 63 9.82 -12.85 10.82
CA PRO A 63 11.13 -13.10 11.43
C PRO A 63 11.05 -13.31 12.95
N ASP A 64 12.10 -13.87 13.55
CA ASP A 64 12.14 -14.19 14.98
C ASP A 64 11.93 -12.93 15.85
N GLY A 65 10.96 -13.00 16.77
CA GLY A 65 10.59 -11.88 17.63
C GLY A 65 9.67 -10.85 16.97
N ALA A 66 9.29 -11.04 15.70
CA ALA A 66 8.33 -10.18 15.04
C ALA A 66 6.92 -10.37 15.59
N THR A 67 6.26 -9.25 15.84
CA THR A 67 4.96 -9.20 16.50
C THR A 67 4.00 -8.36 15.66
N LEU A 68 2.86 -8.94 15.27
CA LEU A 68 1.78 -8.25 14.58
C LEU A 68 0.76 -7.73 15.59
N THR A 69 0.57 -6.41 15.63
CA THR A 69 -0.50 -5.76 16.39
C THR A 69 -1.61 -5.33 15.44
N VAL A 70 -2.83 -5.85 15.66
CA VAL A 70 -4.01 -5.49 14.87
C VAL A 70 -4.45 -4.07 15.21
N GLY A 71 -4.61 -3.24 14.19
CA GLY A 71 -4.90 -1.83 14.34
C GLY A 71 -5.63 -1.25 13.13
N LEU A 72 -6.34 -0.16 13.37
CA LEU A 72 -6.91 0.68 12.33
C LEU A 72 -5.84 1.62 11.78
N LEU A 73 -6.17 2.36 10.71
CA LEU A 73 -5.28 3.37 10.14
C LEU A 73 -4.75 4.35 11.20
N ASP A 74 -5.64 4.84 12.08
CA ASP A 74 -5.31 5.78 13.16
C ASP A 74 -4.37 5.20 14.23
N ASP A 75 -4.18 3.87 14.26
CA ASP A 75 -3.26 3.18 15.17
C ASP A 75 -1.86 3.00 14.56
N THR A 76 -1.64 3.46 13.32
CA THR A 76 -0.41 3.24 12.57
C THR A 76 0.27 4.55 12.17
N LYS A 77 1.54 4.48 11.76
CA LYS A 77 2.24 5.61 11.13
C LYS A 77 1.77 5.91 9.68
N CYS A 78 0.95 5.06 9.08
CA CYS A 78 0.42 5.30 7.73
C CYS A 78 -0.66 6.38 7.76
N ASN A 79 -0.64 7.29 6.78
CA ASN A 79 -1.70 8.28 6.62
C ASN A 79 -2.69 7.89 5.51
N ALA A 80 -3.83 8.59 5.45
CA ALA A 80 -4.88 8.31 4.47
C ALA A 80 -4.49 8.64 3.02
N ALA A 81 -3.55 9.56 2.81
CA ALA A 81 -3.07 9.92 1.48
C ALA A 81 -2.24 8.78 0.88
N ASP A 82 -1.34 8.19 1.67
CA ASP A 82 -0.49 7.07 1.27
C ASP A 82 -1.35 5.84 0.97
N LEU A 83 -2.30 5.50 1.85
CA LEU A 83 -3.22 4.38 1.64
C LEU A 83 -4.00 4.51 0.32
N ASN A 84 -4.48 5.72 0.02
CA ASN A 84 -5.19 6.01 -1.22
C ASN A 84 -4.25 6.00 -2.45
N ALA A 85 -3.01 6.43 -2.30
CA ALA A 85 -2.01 6.37 -3.37
C ALA A 85 -1.70 4.90 -3.70
N TRP A 86 -1.47 4.06 -2.70
CA TRP A 86 -1.21 2.63 -2.89
C TRP A 86 -2.39 1.91 -3.55
N GLY A 87 -3.62 2.25 -3.17
CA GLY A 87 -4.81 1.73 -3.86
C GLY A 87 -4.88 2.07 -5.35
N LYS A 88 -4.27 3.17 -5.80
CA LYS A 88 -4.35 3.62 -7.20
C LYS A 88 -3.18 3.19 -8.06
N PHE A 89 -1.98 3.12 -7.48
CA PHE A 89 -0.74 3.03 -8.25
C PHE A 89 0.02 1.73 -8.04
N PHE A 90 -0.27 0.98 -6.98
CA PHE A 90 0.54 -0.20 -6.65
C PHE A 90 0.26 -1.39 -7.58
N LEU A 91 -1.02 -1.67 -7.82
CA LEU A 91 -1.46 -2.75 -8.70
C LEU A 91 -1.88 -2.20 -10.07
N PRO A 92 -1.86 -3.04 -11.13
CA PRO A 92 -2.32 -2.63 -12.46
C PRO A 92 -3.77 -2.15 -12.49
N THR A 93 -4.56 -2.58 -11.52
CA THR A 93 -5.96 -2.19 -11.33
C THR A 93 -6.08 -1.42 -10.02
N THR A 94 -6.83 -0.32 -10.04
CA THR A 94 -7.18 0.42 -8.82
C THR A 94 -7.93 -0.48 -7.84
N VAL A 95 -7.44 -0.56 -6.61
CA VAL A 95 -7.99 -1.35 -5.51
C VAL A 95 -8.23 -0.48 -4.28
N GLN A 96 -9.02 -0.98 -3.34
CA GLN A 96 -9.20 -0.32 -2.05
C GLN A 96 -8.36 -1.01 -0.99
N MET A 97 -7.18 -0.44 -0.71
CA MET A 97 -6.31 -0.92 0.36
C MET A 97 -6.94 -0.71 1.73
N GLN A 98 -6.70 -1.66 2.62
CA GLN A 98 -7.15 -1.63 4.00
C GLN A 98 -6.02 -2.02 4.94
N VAL A 99 -5.79 -1.20 5.97
CA VAL A 99 -4.84 -1.49 7.05
C VAL A 99 -5.39 -2.62 7.91
N VAL A 100 -4.55 -3.60 8.19
CA VAL A 100 -4.81 -4.73 9.12
C VAL A 100 -4.18 -4.45 10.48
N GLY A 101 -3.04 -3.75 10.49
CA GLY A 101 -2.26 -3.45 11.68
C GLY A 101 -0.83 -3.10 11.32
N TYR A 102 0.08 -3.32 12.26
CA TYR A 102 1.50 -3.09 12.05
C TYR A 102 2.34 -4.20 12.69
N VAL A 103 3.51 -4.44 12.12
CA VAL A 103 4.48 -5.41 12.61
C VAL A 103 5.67 -4.65 13.21
N GLU A 104 6.05 -5.05 14.41
CA GLU A 104 7.24 -4.58 15.12
C GLU A 104 8.19 -5.76 15.36
N GLY A 105 9.49 -5.48 15.46
CA GLY A 105 10.54 -6.50 15.64
C GLY A 105 11.58 -6.48 14.51
N SER A 106 12.76 -7.00 14.79
CA SER A 106 13.90 -7.06 13.86
C SER A 106 13.64 -8.10 12.74
N PRO A 107 14.08 -7.88 11.49
CA PRO A 107 15.12 -6.95 11.03
C PRO A 107 14.59 -5.87 10.06
N TYR A 108 13.40 -5.31 10.29
CA TYR A 108 12.92 -4.26 9.40
C TYR A 108 13.67 -2.94 9.63
N PRO A 109 14.04 -2.20 8.57
CA PRO A 109 14.70 -0.90 8.69
C PRO A 109 13.79 0.23 9.21
N CYS A 110 12.52 -0.09 9.48
CA CYS A 110 11.49 0.81 9.97
C CYS A 110 10.99 0.40 11.36
N ASP A 111 10.57 1.38 12.17
CA ASP A 111 9.99 1.09 13.49
C ASP A 111 8.67 0.30 13.41
N GLN A 112 7.88 0.51 12.35
CA GLN A 112 6.58 -0.13 12.14
C GLN A 112 6.39 -0.45 10.66
N LEU A 113 6.30 -1.74 10.35
CA LEU A 113 5.88 -2.20 9.03
C LEU A 113 4.35 -2.29 9.00
N VAL A 114 3.67 -1.36 8.34
CA VAL A 114 2.20 -1.32 8.30
C VAL A 114 1.69 -2.39 7.36
N LEU A 115 0.89 -3.32 7.88
CA LEU A 115 0.34 -4.43 7.13
C LEU A 115 -1.01 -4.02 6.51
N MET A 116 -1.15 -4.20 5.22
CA MET A 116 -2.32 -3.86 4.42
C MET A 116 -2.80 -5.06 3.60
N THR A 117 -4.07 -5.05 3.23
CA THR A 117 -4.68 -6.05 2.32
C THR A 117 -5.70 -5.37 1.41
N CYS A 118 -6.03 -6.00 0.29
CA CYS A 118 -7.13 -5.59 -0.58
C CYS A 118 -7.91 -6.81 -1.07
N GLU A 119 -8.77 -6.63 -2.07
CA GLU A 119 -9.68 -7.67 -2.57
C GLU A 119 -8.99 -8.93 -3.12
N ASP A 120 -7.69 -8.84 -3.43
CA ASP A 120 -6.88 -9.97 -3.87
C ASP A 120 -6.44 -10.91 -2.73
N LYS A 121 -6.78 -10.56 -1.48
CA LYS A 121 -6.48 -11.32 -0.25
C LYS A 121 -5.00 -11.52 0.04
N LYS A 122 -4.12 -10.76 -0.63
CA LYS A 122 -2.70 -10.71 -0.34
C LYS A 122 -2.42 -9.72 0.77
N PHE A 123 -1.22 -9.83 1.33
CA PHE A 123 -0.77 -8.97 2.41
C PHE A 123 0.46 -8.19 1.97
N TYR A 124 0.38 -6.88 2.18
CA TYR A 124 1.35 -5.91 1.75
C TYR A 124 1.93 -5.19 2.96
N GLY A 125 3.25 -5.08 3.05
CA GLY A 125 3.96 -4.36 4.11
C GLY A 125 4.42 -3.00 3.60
N TYR A 126 4.01 -1.93 4.27
CA TYR A 126 4.43 -0.56 4.00
C TYR A 126 5.43 -0.10 5.05
N ASP A 127 6.64 0.25 4.64
CA ASP A 127 7.74 0.60 5.55
C ASP A 127 7.91 2.12 5.78
N GLY A 128 7.07 2.94 5.13
CA GLY A 128 7.14 4.39 5.15
C GLY A 128 7.49 4.99 3.79
N ASP A 129 8.15 4.22 2.92
CA ASP A 129 8.54 4.67 1.58
C ASP A 129 7.96 3.77 0.49
N GLU A 130 8.05 2.45 0.68
CA GLU A 130 7.68 1.45 -0.30
C GLU A 130 6.65 0.45 0.24
N LEU A 131 5.81 -0.06 -0.66
CA LEU A 131 4.87 -1.13 -0.37
C LEU A 131 5.41 -2.44 -0.97
N HIS A 132 5.50 -3.49 -0.16
CA HIS A 132 6.01 -4.79 -0.57
C HIS A 132 4.94 -5.86 -0.42
N LEU A 133 4.87 -6.81 -1.34
CA LEU A 133 4.10 -8.03 -1.12
C LEU A 133 4.85 -8.90 -0.10
N VAL A 134 4.30 -9.05 1.10
CA VAL A 134 4.98 -9.76 2.20
C VAL A 134 4.36 -11.11 2.55
N ALA A 135 3.14 -11.36 2.10
CA ALA A 135 2.56 -12.69 2.13
C ALA A 135 1.50 -12.85 1.03
N PRO A 136 1.55 -13.94 0.25
CA PRO A 136 0.59 -14.21 -0.83
C PRO A 136 -0.79 -14.61 -0.31
N SER A 137 -0.91 -14.97 0.97
CA SER A 137 -2.16 -15.36 1.59
C SER A 137 -2.08 -15.25 3.11
N LEU A 138 -3.23 -15.25 3.75
CA LEU A 138 -3.31 -15.33 5.21
C LEU A 138 -2.71 -16.63 5.75
N GLU A 139 -2.87 -17.75 5.05
CA GLU A 139 -2.25 -19.02 5.43
C GLU A 139 -0.73 -18.90 5.48
N HIS A 140 -0.15 -18.23 4.48
CA HIS A 140 1.28 -17.95 4.45
C HIS A 140 1.70 -17.05 5.61
N LEU A 141 0.97 -15.95 5.85
CA LEU A 141 1.24 -15.05 6.96
C LEU A 141 1.19 -15.77 8.31
N CYS A 142 0.25 -16.69 8.50
CA CYS A 142 0.09 -17.44 9.74
C CYS A 142 1.15 -18.54 9.91
N ARG A 143 1.51 -19.26 8.84
CA ARG A 143 2.42 -20.43 8.91
C ARG A 143 3.89 -20.06 8.75
N VAL A 144 4.18 -19.20 7.80
CA VAL A 144 5.54 -18.80 7.43
C VAL A 144 5.89 -17.48 8.11
N GLY A 145 4.99 -16.49 8.04
CA GLY A 145 5.23 -15.15 8.57
C GLY A 145 5.30 -14.11 7.45
N VAL A 146 6.05 -13.05 7.72
CA VAL A 146 6.27 -11.93 6.80
C VAL A 146 7.55 -12.18 6.02
N ASP A 147 7.44 -12.20 4.69
CA ASP A 147 8.55 -12.30 3.76
C ASP A 147 8.90 -10.90 3.26
N TYR A 148 9.73 -10.19 4.03
CA TYR A 148 10.15 -8.83 3.67
C TYR A 148 11.42 -8.89 2.82
N PRO A 149 11.42 -8.25 1.64
CA PRO A 149 12.53 -8.38 0.72
C PRO A 149 13.78 -7.69 1.27
N THR A 150 14.92 -8.36 1.12
CA THR A 150 16.21 -7.80 1.53
C THR A 150 16.80 -6.90 0.44
N SER A 151 17.67 -5.96 0.83
CA SER A 151 18.33 -5.06 -0.14
C SER A 151 19.14 -5.82 -1.21
N GLU A 152 19.69 -6.99 -0.86
CA GLU A 152 20.47 -7.84 -1.75
C GLU A 152 19.60 -8.46 -2.86
N GLU A 153 18.41 -8.96 -2.52
CA GLU A 153 17.45 -9.51 -3.48
C GLU A 153 16.99 -8.48 -4.51
N TRP A 154 16.76 -7.24 -4.09
CA TRP A 154 16.41 -6.14 -5.00
C TRP A 154 17.55 -5.80 -5.95
N ASP A 155 18.79 -5.79 -5.46
CA ASP A 155 19.95 -5.51 -6.29
C ASP A 155 20.18 -6.60 -7.34
N GLU A 156 19.95 -7.87 -6.99
CA GLU A 156 19.99 -8.97 -7.94
C GLU A 156 18.87 -8.87 -8.98
N LEU A 157 17.63 -8.60 -8.56
CA LEU A 157 16.49 -8.40 -9.47
C LEU A 157 16.72 -7.24 -10.45
N ARG A 158 17.27 -6.13 -9.96
CA ARG A 158 17.59 -4.94 -10.76
C ARG A 158 18.70 -5.22 -11.78
N LYS A 159 19.68 -6.07 -11.43
CA LYS A 159 20.73 -6.52 -12.35
C LYS A 159 20.26 -7.59 -13.35
N GLY A 160 19.14 -8.25 -13.10
CA GLY A 160 18.58 -9.28 -13.96
C GLY A 160 18.09 -8.77 -15.32
N PRO A 161 17.73 -9.68 -16.26
CA PRO A 161 17.30 -9.31 -17.61
C PRO A 161 16.09 -8.37 -17.66
N VAL A 162 15.15 -8.54 -16.71
CA VAL A 162 13.97 -7.69 -16.58
C VAL A 162 14.35 -6.29 -16.11
N GLY A 163 15.17 -6.19 -15.05
CA GLY A 163 15.65 -4.91 -14.53
C GLY A 163 16.42 -4.11 -15.57
N GLN A 164 17.35 -4.75 -16.30
CA GLN A 164 18.08 -4.10 -17.39
C GLN A 164 17.17 -3.62 -18.53
N ARG A 165 16.14 -4.40 -18.89
CA ARG A 165 15.16 -4.00 -19.92
C ARG A 165 14.39 -2.76 -19.47
N LEU A 166 13.88 -2.76 -18.24
CA LEU A 166 13.11 -1.65 -17.69
C LEU A 166 13.97 -0.38 -17.57
N ASP A 167 15.23 -0.51 -17.14
CA ASP A 167 16.16 0.63 -17.06
C ASP A 167 16.42 1.24 -18.44
N LYS A 168 16.59 0.40 -19.47
CA LYS A 168 16.72 0.86 -20.85
C LYS A 168 15.46 1.55 -21.37
N GLU A 169 14.28 0.99 -21.10
CA GLU A 169 13.00 1.60 -21.48
C GLU A 169 12.80 2.95 -20.78
N HIS A 170 13.14 3.03 -19.49
CA HIS A 170 13.11 4.29 -18.73
C HIS A 170 14.05 5.34 -19.35
N GLN A 171 15.30 4.98 -19.62
CA GLN A 171 16.27 5.86 -20.27
C GLN A 171 15.80 6.35 -21.64
N GLN A 172 15.21 5.46 -22.45
CA GLN A 172 14.66 5.82 -23.76
C GLN A 172 13.48 6.78 -23.63
N LEU A 173 12.56 6.52 -22.70
CA LEU A 173 11.41 7.39 -22.44
C LEU A 173 11.85 8.78 -21.99
N VAL A 174 12.76 8.85 -21.00
CA VAL A 174 13.31 10.11 -20.50
C VAL A 174 14.00 10.87 -21.62
N SER A 175 14.89 10.21 -22.38
CA SER A 175 15.63 10.86 -23.47
C SER A 175 14.71 11.40 -24.55
N LYS A 176 13.67 10.64 -24.92
CA LYS A 176 12.69 11.04 -25.95
C LYS A 176 11.90 12.29 -25.57
N HIS A 177 11.57 12.46 -24.28
CA HIS A 177 10.66 13.51 -23.82
C HIS A 177 11.36 14.68 -23.10
N LYS A 178 12.63 14.55 -22.73
CA LYS A 178 13.40 15.54 -21.96
C LYS A 178 13.37 16.93 -22.57
N ASP A 179 13.70 17.08 -23.86
CA ASP A 179 13.81 18.40 -24.48
C ASP A 179 12.46 19.12 -24.57
N SER A 180 11.40 18.39 -24.89
CA SER A 180 10.04 18.92 -24.93
C SER A 180 9.58 19.37 -23.53
N PHE A 181 9.84 18.54 -22.52
CA PHE A 181 9.53 18.86 -21.12
C PHE A 181 10.28 20.12 -20.64
N LEU A 182 11.60 20.20 -20.89
CA LEU A 182 12.43 21.35 -20.52
C LEU A 182 11.99 22.64 -21.26
N LYS A 183 11.64 22.54 -22.54
CA LYS A 183 11.10 23.67 -23.30
C LYS A 183 9.80 24.19 -22.67
N ASN A 184 8.88 23.31 -22.31
CA ASN A 184 7.62 23.68 -21.67
C ASN A 184 7.84 24.34 -20.29
N LEU A 185 8.80 23.83 -19.50
CA LEU A 185 9.17 24.45 -18.23
C LEU A 185 9.72 25.87 -18.41
N ARG A 186 10.57 26.10 -19.41
CA ARG A 186 11.10 27.45 -19.74
C ARG A 186 9.98 28.40 -20.13
N LEU A 187 9.09 27.97 -21.02
CA LEU A 187 7.94 28.76 -21.44
C LEU A 187 7.02 29.11 -20.25
N GLY A 188 6.82 28.17 -19.32
CA GLY A 188 6.06 28.42 -18.09
C GLY A 188 6.76 29.40 -17.13
N ALA A 189 8.08 29.39 -17.06
CA ALA A 189 8.85 30.35 -16.26
C ALA A 189 8.81 31.77 -16.88
N GLU A 190 8.92 31.88 -18.21
CA GLU A 190 8.82 33.14 -18.92
C GLU A 190 7.42 33.75 -18.78
N LYS A 191 6.35 32.97 -18.98
CA LYS A 191 4.97 33.45 -18.76
C LYS A 191 4.76 33.98 -17.35
N ARG A 192 5.31 33.34 -16.32
CA ARG A 192 5.22 33.83 -14.93
C ARG A 192 6.01 35.12 -14.69
N ARG A 193 7.08 35.37 -15.44
CA ARG A 193 7.84 36.62 -15.41
C ARG A 193 7.06 37.80 -15.99
N TRP A 194 6.20 37.57 -16.98
CA TRP A 194 5.35 38.61 -17.60
C TRP A 194 4.11 38.98 -16.78
N VAL A 195 3.78 38.26 -15.70
CA VAL A 195 2.62 38.57 -14.82
C VAL A 195 2.99 39.59 -13.72
N PHE A 196 4.26 39.96 -13.58
CA PHE A 196 4.71 41.03 -12.68
C PHE A 196 5.28 42.18 -13.50
N TYR A 197 4.43 43.11 -13.97
CA TYR A 197 4.69 44.55 -14.12
C TYR A 197 3.45 45.24 -14.71
N PRO A 198 2.65 45.97 -13.93
CA PRO A 198 2.16 47.25 -14.37
C PRO A 198 3.20 48.29 -13.94
N THR A 199 4.03 48.75 -14.88
CA THR A 199 4.72 50.02 -14.68
C THR A 199 3.63 51.09 -14.72
N ILE A 200 3.13 51.48 -13.55
CA ILE A 200 2.25 52.64 -13.42
C ILE A 200 3.10 53.86 -13.76
N VAL A 201 3.07 54.30 -15.02
CA VAL A 201 3.38 55.69 -15.34
C VAL A 201 2.15 56.48 -14.94
N CYS A 202 2.24 57.11 -13.78
CA CYS A 202 1.18 57.98 -13.26
C CYS A 202 1.21 59.29 -14.06
N SER A 203 0.46 59.38 -15.15
CA SER A 203 0.00 60.66 -15.68
C SER A 203 -1.51 60.71 -15.54
N SER A 204 -1.96 61.58 -14.65
CA SER A 204 -3.35 61.98 -14.48
C SER A 204 -4.01 62.22 -15.84
N THR A 205 -5.10 61.52 -16.14
CA THR A 205 -6.43 62.09 -16.43
C THR A 205 -7.37 60.98 -16.93
N GLN A 206 -8.44 60.78 -16.16
CA GLN A 206 -9.75 60.18 -16.47
C GLN A 206 -9.86 58.69 -16.84
N GLN A 207 -10.67 58.01 -16.02
CA GLN A 207 -11.12 56.64 -16.11
C GLN A 207 -12.27 56.49 -17.11
N THR A 208 -12.17 55.55 -18.04
CA THR A 208 -13.26 54.64 -18.41
C THR A 208 -12.68 53.50 -19.23
N TRP A 209 -12.74 52.26 -18.73
CA TRP A 209 -12.59 51.07 -19.58
C TRP A 209 -13.60 50.00 -19.17
N ILE A 210 -14.38 49.60 -20.17
CA ILE A 210 -15.36 48.52 -20.18
C ILE A 210 -14.61 47.19 -20.08
N VAL A 211 -14.96 46.35 -19.11
CA VAL A 211 -14.49 44.96 -19.06
C VAL A 211 -15.35 44.13 -20.01
N LYS A 212 -14.77 43.63 -21.11
CA LYS A 212 -15.34 42.53 -21.89
C LYS A 212 -14.51 41.27 -21.62
N PHE A 213 -15.15 40.26 -21.05
CA PHE A 213 -14.67 38.89 -21.00
C PHE A 213 -15.13 38.16 -22.25
N LEU A 214 -14.19 37.55 -22.99
CA LEU A 214 -14.36 36.31 -23.75
C LEU A 214 -13.12 35.46 -23.52
#